data_AF-A0A3D2FC06-F1
#
_entry.id   AF-A0A3D2FC06-F1
#
_cell.length_a   1.000
_cell.length_b   1.000
_cell.length_c   1.000
_cell.angle_alpha   90.00
_cell.angle_beta   90.00
_cell.angle_gamma   90.00
#
_symmetry.space_group_name_H-M   'P 1'
#
loop_
_entity.id
_entity.type
_entity.pdbx_description
1 polymer ?
#
loop_
_entity_poly.entity_id
_entity_poly.type
_entity_poly.pdbx_seq_one_letter_code
_entity_poly.pdbx_strand_id
1 'polypeptide(L)'
;MSIPQTGGGPIEHHDQLAEYLAEGCKPKADWRIGTEHEKFGYCKDTLKPLPFEGERSIVSVLEGLRDRHGWAEVREGGHLIGLEKDGANVSLEPGGALELSGAPVETIHETCDEVNVHLREVKEISDEIGVGFIGLGAAPIWQHAEMPLMPKGRYKL
;
A
#
# COMPACT_ATOMS: atom_id res chain seq x y z
N MET A 1 2.19 -0.93 -10.12
CA MET A 1 2.88 -0.47 -8.89
C MET A 1 2.52 0.96 -8.60
N SER A 2 2.20 1.22 -7.35
CA SER A 2 1.54 2.43 -6.82
C SER A 2 2.51 3.53 -6.37
N ILE A 3 3.82 3.28 -6.46
CA ILE A 3 4.93 4.21 -6.13
C ILE A 3 5.54 4.77 -7.42
N PRO A 4 5.92 6.07 -7.46
CA PRO A 4 6.54 6.68 -8.63
C PRO A 4 7.76 5.88 -9.11
N GLN A 5 7.71 5.45 -10.37
CA GLN A 5 8.79 4.76 -11.04
C GLN A 5 9.63 5.77 -11.82
N THR A 6 10.95 5.68 -11.73
CA THR A 6 11.85 6.34 -12.68
C THR A 6 11.92 5.51 -13.95
N GLY A 7 11.42 6.03 -15.07
CA GLY A 7 11.51 5.35 -16.36
C GLY A 7 12.96 5.22 -16.85
N GLY A 8 13.26 4.11 -17.53
CA GLY A 8 14.40 4.05 -18.46
C GLY A 8 14.18 5.03 -19.61
N GLY A 9 15.24 5.55 -20.21
CA GLY A 9 15.18 6.57 -21.27
C GLY A 9 14.32 6.20 -22.50
N PRO A 10 14.35 7.01 -23.57
CA PRO A 10 13.55 6.76 -24.77
C PRO A 10 13.79 5.35 -25.32
N ILE A 11 12.72 4.68 -25.76
CA ILE A 11 12.83 3.42 -26.50
C ILE A 11 13.37 3.75 -27.89
N GLU A 12 14.52 3.17 -28.23
CA GLU A 12 15.24 3.33 -29.49
C GLU A 12 14.86 2.25 -30.52
N HIS A 13 14.49 1.05 -30.06
CA HIS A 13 14.06 -0.06 -30.92
C HIS A 13 13.07 -0.99 -30.21
N HIS A 14 12.22 -1.65 -31.00
CA HIS A 14 11.11 -2.48 -30.49
C HIS A 14 11.57 -3.61 -29.56
N ASP A 15 12.72 -4.22 -29.84
CA ASP A 15 13.19 -5.38 -29.09
C ASP A 15 13.52 -5.05 -27.62
N GLN A 16 13.81 -3.78 -27.30
CA GLN A 16 14.04 -3.32 -25.93
C GLN A 16 12.83 -3.61 -25.00
N LEU A 17 11.62 -3.65 -25.55
CA LEU A 17 10.42 -4.01 -24.79
C LEU A 17 10.46 -5.46 -24.32
N ALA A 18 10.91 -6.38 -25.18
CA ALA A 18 11.03 -7.78 -24.86
C ALA A 18 12.26 -8.05 -23.98
N GLU A 19 13.37 -7.36 -24.25
CA GLU A 19 14.61 -7.44 -23.48
C GLU A 19 14.40 -7.01 -22.03
N TYR A 20 13.70 -5.89 -21.80
CA TYR A 20 13.37 -5.42 -20.44
C TYR A 20 12.59 -6.46 -19.62
N LEU A 21 11.66 -7.19 -20.25
CA LEU A 21 10.97 -8.30 -19.59
C LEU A 21 11.89 -9.51 -19.36
N ALA A 22 12.76 -9.80 -20.33
CA ALA A 22 13.70 -10.91 -20.26
C ALA A 22 14.76 -10.72 -19.15
N GLU A 23 15.14 -9.49 -18.82
CA GLU A 23 16.00 -9.14 -17.68
C GLU A 23 15.41 -9.61 -16.33
N GLY A 24 14.09 -9.81 -16.25
CA GLY A 24 13.43 -10.37 -15.07
C GLY A 24 13.63 -11.88 -14.88
N CYS A 25 14.20 -12.60 -15.85
CA CYS A 25 14.45 -14.04 -15.74
C CYS A 25 15.51 -14.34 -14.66
N LYS A 26 15.15 -15.18 -13.69
CA LYS A 26 16.03 -15.56 -12.57
C LYS A 26 16.20 -17.07 -12.47
N PRO A 27 17.40 -17.58 -12.13
CA PRO A 27 17.57 -19.00 -11.84
C PRO A 27 16.75 -19.38 -10.59
N LYS A 28 16.42 -20.67 -10.45
CA LYS A 28 15.57 -21.16 -9.36
C LYS A 28 16.06 -20.77 -7.96
N ALA A 29 17.37 -20.67 -7.75
CA ALA A 29 17.96 -20.26 -6.47
C ALA A 29 17.60 -18.82 -6.06
N ASP A 30 17.28 -17.96 -7.04
CA ASP A 30 16.96 -16.55 -6.85
C ASP A 30 15.45 -16.27 -6.91
N TRP A 31 14.62 -17.32 -6.98
CA TRP A 31 13.16 -17.17 -6.91
C TRP A 31 12.77 -16.72 -5.50
N ARG A 32 11.81 -15.80 -5.45
CA ARG A 32 11.28 -15.21 -4.22
C ARG A 32 9.76 -15.09 -4.31
N ILE A 33 9.12 -14.87 -3.17
CA ILE A 33 7.68 -14.69 -3.00
C ILE A 33 7.45 -13.24 -2.55
N GLY A 34 6.76 -12.45 -3.36
CA GLY A 34 6.19 -11.16 -2.93
C GLY A 34 4.69 -11.33 -2.75
N THR A 35 4.13 -10.79 -1.68
CA THR A 35 2.69 -10.88 -1.39
C THR A 35 2.11 -9.49 -1.21
N GLU A 36 1.01 -9.22 -1.89
CA GLU A 36 0.25 -7.99 -1.73
C GLU A 36 -1.12 -8.29 -1.12
N HIS A 37 -1.61 -7.39 -0.28
CA HIS A 37 -2.98 -7.45 0.21
C HIS A 37 -3.55 -6.04 0.41
N GLU A 38 -4.87 -5.92 0.28
CA GLU A 38 -5.60 -4.69 0.51
C GLU A 38 -6.58 -4.87 1.67
N LYS A 39 -6.89 -3.76 2.34
CA LYS A 39 -7.87 -3.71 3.43
C LYS A 39 -8.59 -2.37 3.46
N PHE A 40 -9.86 -2.41 3.79
CA PHE A 40 -10.70 -1.23 3.89
C PHE A 40 -10.66 -0.65 5.29
N GLY A 41 -10.21 0.60 5.42
CA GLY A 41 -10.29 1.35 6.67
C GLY A 41 -11.70 1.91 6.91
N TYR A 42 -12.14 1.92 8.17
CA TYR A 42 -13.43 2.50 8.57
C TYR A 42 -13.42 3.07 9.98
N CYS A 43 -14.28 4.04 10.24
CA CYS A 43 -14.51 4.57 11.58
C CYS A 43 -15.40 3.62 12.39
N LYS A 44 -14.96 3.15 13.57
CA LYS A 44 -15.67 2.11 14.34
C LYS A 44 -17.05 2.55 14.86
N ASP A 45 -17.25 3.84 15.10
CA ASP A 45 -18.48 4.42 15.64
C ASP A 45 -19.59 4.57 14.60
N THR A 46 -19.22 4.87 13.36
CA THR A 46 -20.14 5.22 12.26
C THR A 46 -20.17 4.19 11.16
N LEU A 47 -19.19 3.28 11.12
CA LEU A 47 -18.95 2.29 10.07
C LEU A 47 -18.77 2.91 8.68
N LYS A 48 -18.44 4.20 8.60
CA LYS A 48 -18.16 4.91 7.35
C LYS A 48 -16.73 4.64 6.87
N PRO A 49 -16.47 4.74 5.55
CA PRO A 49 -15.11 4.68 5.01
C PRO A 49 -14.17 5.65 5.72
N LEU A 50 -12.93 5.24 5.92
CA LEU A 50 -11.91 6.09 6.54
C LEU A 50 -11.55 7.25 5.58
N PRO A 51 -11.69 8.52 5.99
CA PRO A 51 -11.32 9.64 5.13
C PRO A 51 -9.81 9.71 4.91
N PHE A 52 -9.39 10.43 3.87
CA PHE A 52 -7.96 10.61 3.58
C PHE A 52 -7.23 11.40 4.67
N GLU A 53 -7.77 12.56 5.08
CA GLU A 53 -7.21 13.48 6.07
C GLU A 53 -8.18 13.72 7.25
N GLY A 54 -7.64 14.21 8.37
CA GLY A 54 -8.36 14.49 9.61
C GLY A 54 -7.76 13.76 10.81
N GLU A 55 -8.34 13.93 11.99
CA GLU A 55 -7.88 13.29 13.25
C GLU A 55 -7.93 11.76 13.19
N ARG A 56 -8.95 11.22 12.50
CA ARG A 56 -9.17 9.78 12.29
C ARG A 56 -9.18 9.51 10.79
N SER A 57 -8.00 9.29 10.21
CA SER A 57 -7.84 9.26 8.76
C SER A 57 -6.74 8.30 8.30
N ILE A 58 -6.67 8.08 6.98
CA ILE A 58 -5.59 7.32 6.35
C ILE A 58 -4.24 7.97 6.66
N VAL A 59 -4.13 9.30 6.56
CA VAL A 59 -2.90 10.03 6.90
C VAL A 59 -2.50 9.78 8.36
N SER A 60 -3.45 9.81 9.31
CA SER A 60 -3.17 9.51 10.72
C SER A 60 -2.56 8.11 10.92
N VAL A 61 -3.03 7.11 10.16
CA VAL A 61 -2.47 5.75 10.19
C VAL A 61 -1.05 5.73 9.59
N LEU A 62 -0.84 6.38 8.45
CA LEU A 62 0.48 6.45 7.80
C LEU A 62 1.51 7.19 8.67
N GLU A 63 1.11 8.29 9.31
CA GLU A 63 1.96 9.03 10.25
C GLU A 63 2.30 8.20 11.48
N GLY A 64 1.34 7.46 12.03
CA GLY A 64 1.61 6.51 13.12
C GLY A 64 2.63 5.44 12.74
N LEU A 65 2.54 4.89 11.52
CA LEU A 65 3.49 3.89 11.02
C LEU A 65 4.89 4.50 10.85
N ARG A 66 4.97 5.71 10.28
CA ARG A 66 6.22 6.48 10.17
C ARG A 66 6.86 6.72 11.52
N ASP A 67 6.10 7.31 12.45
CA ASP A 67 6.64 7.86 13.70
C ASP A 67 6.99 6.79 14.73
N ARG A 68 6.28 5.65 14.74
CA ARG A 68 6.46 4.59 15.75
C ARG A 68 7.17 3.36 15.25
N HIS A 69 7.00 3.04 13.97
CA HIS A 69 7.50 1.79 13.39
C HIS A 69 8.61 2.02 12.36
N GLY A 70 9.06 3.27 12.16
CA GLY A 70 10.25 3.60 11.39
C GLY A 70 10.07 3.44 9.88
N TRP A 71 8.84 3.53 9.39
CA TRP A 71 8.55 3.55 7.96
C TRP A 71 8.98 4.89 7.34
N ALA A 72 9.62 4.86 6.17
CA ALA A 72 10.02 6.07 5.46
C ALA A 72 8.85 6.60 4.61
N GLU A 73 8.71 7.93 4.50
CA GLU A 73 7.58 8.55 3.81
C GLU A 73 7.71 8.56 2.29
N VAL A 74 6.62 8.22 1.60
CA VAL A 74 6.46 8.43 0.17
C VAL A 74 5.41 9.51 -0.06
N ARG A 75 5.82 10.61 -0.70
CA ARG A 75 4.96 11.77 -0.96
C ARG A 75 4.73 12.01 -2.44
N GLU A 76 3.53 12.50 -2.76
CA GLU A 76 3.16 12.98 -4.09
C GLU A 76 2.34 14.27 -3.93
N GLY A 77 2.74 15.35 -4.62
CA GLY A 77 2.05 16.63 -4.51
C GLY A 77 1.99 17.21 -3.08
N GLY A 78 2.96 16.85 -2.21
CA GLY A 78 2.99 17.25 -0.80
C GLY A 78 2.20 16.34 0.15
N HIS A 79 1.32 15.49 -0.37
CA HIS A 79 0.53 14.55 0.43
C HIS A 79 1.35 13.29 0.76
N LEU A 80 1.21 12.78 1.98
CA LEU A 80 1.72 11.46 2.37
C LEU A 80 0.80 10.39 1.78
N ILE A 81 1.28 9.65 0.78
CA ILE A 81 0.47 8.71 -0.02
C ILE A 81 0.92 7.26 0.10
N GLY A 82 1.97 7.01 0.87
CA GLY A 82 2.55 5.69 1.05
C GLY A 82 3.76 5.73 1.95
N LEU A 83 4.32 4.55 2.19
CA LEU A 83 5.49 4.35 3.00
C LEU A 83 6.36 3.24 2.41
N GLU A 84 7.64 3.22 2.76
CA GLU A 84 8.56 2.14 2.41
C GLU A 84 9.39 1.72 3.64
N LYS A 85 9.68 0.41 3.74
CA LYS A 85 10.52 -0.15 4.80
C LYS A 85 11.01 -1.54 4.40
N ASP A 86 12.32 -1.78 4.53
CA ASP A 86 12.93 -3.12 4.40
C ASP A 86 12.55 -3.89 3.12
N GLY A 87 12.31 -3.19 2.01
CA GLY A 87 11.91 -3.77 0.73
C GLY A 87 10.40 -3.98 0.55
N ALA A 88 9.60 -3.68 1.57
CA ALA A 88 8.14 -3.63 1.52
C ALA A 88 7.64 -2.19 1.41
N ASN A 89 6.40 -2.05 0.94
CA ASN A 89 5.76 -0.77 0.70
C ASN A 89 4.32 -0.76 1.21
N VAL A 90 3.91 0.35 1.81
CA VAL A 90 2.50 0.66 2.07
C VAL A 90 2.02 1.64 1.02
N SER A 91 0.88 1.34 0.41
CA SER A 91 0.34 2.13 -0.68
C SER A 91 -1.17 2.34 -0.54
N LEU A 92 -1.69 3.30 -1.30
CA LEU A 92 -3.11 3.63 -1.32
C LEU A 92 -3.68 3.41 -2.71
N GLU A 93 -4.77 2.65 -2.75
CA GLU A 93 -5.63 2.41 -3.92
C GLU A 93 -6.67 3.55 -4.12
N PRO A 94 -7.37 3.66 -5.27
CA PRO A 94 -8.20 4.83 -5.58
C PRO A 94 -9.20 5.22 -4.48
N GLY A 95 -9.85 4.22 -3.88
CA GLY A 95 -10.84 4.39 -2.80
C GLY A 95 -10.25 4.43 -1.40
N GLY A 96 -8.93 4.53 -1.25
CA GLY A 96 -8.26 4.59 0.06
C GLY A 96 -8.06 3.25 0.77
N ALA A 97 -8.18 2.13 0.07
CA ALA A 97 -7.75 0.85 0.62
C ALA A 97 -6.24 0.90 0.92
N LEU A 98 -5.86 0.43 2.11
CA LEU A 98 -4.47 0.43 2.58
C LEU A 98 -3.79 -0.87 2.17
N GLU A 99 -2.93 -0.78 1.18
CA GLU A 99 -2.19 -1.91 0.63
C GLU A 99 -0.87 -2.11 1.37
N LEU A 100 -0.47 -3.37 1.55
CA LEU A 100 0.93 -3.75 1.76
C LEU A 100 1.38 -4.49 0.51
N SER A 101 2.49 -4.06 -0.08
CA SER A 101 3.28 -4.82 -1.04
C SER A 101 4.52 -5.30 -0.32
N GLY A 102 4.56 -6.60 0.01
CA GLY A 102 5.59 -7.22 0.83
C GLY A 102 6.94 -7.36 0.12
N ALA A 103 8.00 -7.51 0.91
CA ALA A 103 9.33 -7.77 0.40
C ALA A 103 9.41 -9.13 -0.32
N PRO A 104 10.32 -9.29 -1.29
CA PRO A 104 10.57 -10.57 -1.93
C PRO A 104 11.31 -11.53 -0.99
N VAL A 105 10.60 -12.48 -0.37
CA VAL A 105 11.13 -13.43 0.64
C VAL A 105 11.30 -14.86 0.10
N GLU A 106 12.00 -15.72 0.82
CA GLU A 106 12.31 -17.09 0.37
C GLU A 106 11.19 -18.08 0.66
N THR A 107 10.46 -17.87 1.75
CA THR A 107 9.50 -18.83 2.29
C THR A 107 8.16 -18.18 2.61
N ILE A 108 7.10 -18.99 2.56
CA ILE A 108 5.75 -18.54 2.96
C ILE A 108 5.64 -18.25 4.46
N HIS A 109 6.57 -18.76 5.27
CA HIS A 109 6.64 -18.44 6.71
C HIS A 109 7.07 -16.99 6.91
N GLU A 110 8.07 -16.53 6.17
CA GLU A 110 8.50 -15.12 6.18
C GLU A 110 7.36 -14.19 5.68
N THR A 111 6.62 -14.60 4.64
CA THR A 111 5.42 -13.87 4.21
C THR A 111 4.39 -13.77 5.34
N CYS A 112 4.14 -14.86 6.06
CA CYS A 112 3.18 -14.86 7.16
C CYS A 112 3.65 -13.94 8.30
N ASP A 113 4.94 -13.95 8.64
CA ASP A 113 5.52 -13.08 9.66
C ASP A 113 5.40 -11.61 9.26
N GLU A 114 5.73 -11.26 8.02
CA GLU A 114 5.63 -9.90 7.49
C GLU A 114 4.19 -9.37 7.54
N VAL A 115 3.23 -10.16 7.06
CA VAL A 115 1.79 -9.80 7.11
C VAL A 115 1.35 -9.58 8.56
N ASN A 116 1.72 -10.46 9.48
CA ASN A 116 1.33 -10.32 10.89
C ASN A 116 1.98 -9.11 11.57
N VAL A 117 3.23 -8.79 11.22
CA VAL A 117 3.90 -7.57 11.69
C VAL A 117 3.11 -6.36 11.21
N HIS A 118 2.85 -6.23 9.91
CA HIS A 118 2.14 -5.09 9.38
C HIS A 118 0.72 -4.94 9.95
N LEU A 119 -0.03 -6.04 10.07
CA LEU A 119 -1.37 -6.01 10.66
C LEU A 119 -1.35 -5.57 12.13
N ARG A 120 -0.35 -6.01 12.90
CA ARG A 120 -0.16 -5.57 14.29
C ARG A 120 0.13 -4.07 14.37
N GLU A 121 1.09 -3.57 13.60
CA GLU A 121 1.46 -2.15 13.57
C GLU A 121 0.25 -1.27 13.19
N VAL A 122 -0.47 -1.64 12.12
CA VAL A 122 -1.69 -0.93 11.71
C VAL A 122 -2.74 -0.96 12.82
N LYS A 123 -2.94 -2.10 13.49
CA LYS A 123 -3.94 -2.25 14.55
C LYS A 123 -3.59 -1.40 15.78
N GLU A 124 -2.33 -1.38 16.20
CA GLU A 124 -1.86 -0.58 17.34
C GLU A 124 -2.21 0.90 17.17
N ILE A 125 -1.93 1.46 15.98
CA ILE A 125 -2.28 2.87 15.67
C ILE A 125 -3.79 3.05 15.56
N SER A 126 -4.47 2.15 14.85
CA SER A 126 -5.91 2.26 14.55
C SER A 126 -6.78 2.21 15.81
N ASP A 127 -6.39 1.40 16.80
CA ASP A 127 -7.13 1.28 18.05
C ASP A 127 -7.15 2.57 18.85
N GLU A 128 -6.07 3.36 18.82
CA GLU A 128 -5.97 4.64 19.53
C GLU A 128 -6.86 5.73 18.92
N ILE A 129 -7.01 5.71 17.59
CA ILE A 129 -7.82 6.70 16.86
C ILE A 129 -9.24 6.21 16.56
N GLY A 130 -9.66 5.06 17.10
CA GLY A 130 -11.03 4.55 16.91
C GLY A 130 -11.34 4.09 15.47
N VAL A 131 -10.32 3.63 14.74
CA VAL A 131 -10.40 3.12 13.37
C VAL A 131 -10.31 1.60 13.37
N GLY A 132 -10.95 0.96 12.40
CA GLY A 132 -10.84 -0.47 12.11
C GLY A 132 -10.43 -0.71 10.66
N PHE A 133 -9.94 -1.92 10.39
CA PHE A 133 -9.66 -2.40 9.04
C PHE A 133 -10.35 -3.73 8.82
N ILE A 134 -10.89 -3.94 7.61
CA ILE A 134 -11.55 -5.19 7.24
C ILE A 134 -11.01 -5.71 5.89
N GLY A 135 -10.69 -7.01 5.85
CA GLY A 135 -10.25 -7.71 4.64
C GLY A 135 -11.44 -8.37 3.95
N LEU A 136 -11.93 -7.74 2.88
CA LEU A 136 -13.01 -8.25 2.01
C LEU A 136 -12.65 -7.97 0.56
N GLY A 137 -13.22 -8.75 -0.37
CA GLY A 137 -13.04 -8.50 -1.81
C GLY A 137 -13.82 -7.29 -2.34
N ALA A 138 -14.75 -6.74 -1.56
CA ALA A 138 -15.52 -5.54 -1.92
C ALA A 138 -16.00 -4.81 -0.66
N ALA A 139 -16.18 -3.49 -0.77
CA ALA A 139 -16.85 -2.69 0.25
C ALA A 139 -18.27 -3.25 0.49
N PRO A 140 -18.66 -3.58 1.73
CA PRO A 140 -19.86 -4.37 1.96
C PRO A 140 -21.16 -3.58 1.82
N ILE A 141 -21.15 -2.28 2.15
CA ILE A 141 -22.35 -1.44 2.22
C ILE A 141 -22.17 -0.02 1.67
N TRP A 142 -20.94 0.38 1.34
CA TRP A 142 -20.63 1.74 0.93
C TRP A 142 -20.82 1.93 -0.57
N GLN A 143 -21.40 3.06 -0.93
CA GLN A 143 -21.53 3.49 -2.32
C GLN A 143 -20.27 4.19 -2.80
N HIS A 144 -20.07 4.23 -4.12
CA HIS A 144 -18.94 4.93 -4.73
C HIS A 144 -18.82 6.39 -4.27
N ALA A 145 -19.94 7.10 -4.13
CA ALA A 145 -19.97 8.50 -3.69
C ALA A 145 -19.56 8.71 -2.22
N GLU A 146 -19.53 7.64 -1.42
CA GLU A 146 -19.11 7.67 -0.02
C GLU A 146 -17.61 7.40 0.14
N MET A 147 -16.96 6.85 -0.89
CA MET A 147 -15.54 6.51 -0.87
C MET A 147 -14.68 7.75 -1.13
N PRO A 148 -13.64 8.01 -0.32
CA PRO A 148 -12.71 9.11 -0.60
C PRO A 148 -11.87 8.77 -1.84
N LEU A 149 -11.62 9.78 -2.68
CA LEU A 149 -10.66 9.65 -3.76
C LEU A 149 -9.27 10.05 -3.26
N MET A 150 -8.29 9.16 -3.39
CA MET A 150 -6.91 9.44 -2.97
C MET A 150 -6.26 10.50 -3.87
N PRO A 151 -5.47 11.44 -3.33
CA PRO A 151 -4.90 12.56 -4.07
C PRO A 151 -3.67 12.17 -4.92
N LYS A 152 -3.76 11.08 -5.67
CA LYS A 152 -2.70 10.62 -6.60
C LYS A 152 -3.05 11.07 -8.01
N GLY A 153 -2.09 11.68 -8.72
CA GLY A 153 -2.30 12.27 -10.04
C GLY A 153 -2.87 11.28 -11.04
N ARG A 154 -2.44 10.01 -10.98
CA ARG A 154 -2.94 8.93 -11.85
C ARG A 154 -4.43 8.62 -11.69
N TYR A 155 -5.05 8.96 -10.55
CA TYR A 155 -6.48 8.70 -10.30
C TYR A 155 -7.41 9.80 -10.81
N LYS A 156 -6.86 10.85 -11.43
CA LYS A 156 -7.63 11.93 -12.08
C LYS A 156 -7.76 11.74 -13.60
N LEU A 157 -7.11 10.73 -14.16
CA LEU A 157 -7.09 10.40 -15.59
C LEU A 157 -8.27 9.49 -15.94
#